data_AF-A0A9D7D0T1-F1
#
_entry.id   AF-A0A9D7D0T1-F1
#
_cell.length_a   1.000
_cell.length_b   1.000
_cell.length_c   1.000
_cell.angle_alpha   90.00
_cell.angle_beta   90.00
_cell.angle_gamma   90.00
#
_symmetry.space_group_name_H-M   'P 1'
#
loop_
_entity.id
_entity.type
_entity.pdbx_description
1 polymer ?
#
loop_
_entity_poly.entity_id
_entity_poly.type
_entity_poly.pdbx_seq_one_letter_code
_entity_poly.pdbx_strand_id
1 'polypeptide(L)'
;MTSEATEARAILDLCEGSALRAFEMVQGQLGVLVLRTQVMLSLSGIVITVTGFSGKAIAQTSLLARGCIVSGLFTVLLAAAVAVWGVLRLRWLTQEIQGQPLETLELALSVRNKKSRYLSAALALFVSGFGLYCVAVALLLIG
;
A
#
# COMPACT_ATOMS: atom_id res chain seq x y z
N MET A 1 20.08 5.09 8.03
CA MET A 1 19.61 5.03 6.63
C MET A 1 20.80 4.70 5.77
N THR A 2 20.90 3.48 5.26
CA THR A 2 21.91 3.15 4.24
C THR A 2 21.61 3.97 2.99
N SER A 3 22.62 4.60 2.40
CA SER A 3 22.45 5.31 1.13
C SER A 3 22.00 4.30 0.06
N GLU A 4 21.11 4.71 -0.84
CA GLU A 4 20.63 3.86 -1.96
C GLU A 4 21.82 3.30 -2.76
N ALA A 5 22.91 4.06 -2.87
CA ALA A 5 24.18 3.65 -3.47
C ALA A 5 24.91 2.54 -2.69
N THR A 6 24.85 2.55 -1.36
CA THR A 6 25.45 1.49 -0.53
C THR A 6 24.66 0.20 -0.66
N GLU A 7 23.33 0.29 -0.71
CA GLU A 7 22.46 -0.86 -0.91
C GLU A 7 22.61 -1.43 -2.33
N ALA A 8 22.68 -0.58 -3.36
CA ALA A 8 22.92 -1.01 -4.74
C ALA A 8 24.23 -1.81 -4.88
N ARG A 9 25.32 -1.32 -4.26
CA ARG A 9 26.61 -2.04 -4.24
C ARG A 9 26.49 -3.37 -3.51
N ALA A 10 25.88 -3.40 -2.33
CA ALA A 10 25.70 -4.64 -1.58
C ALA A 10 24.87 -5.69 -2.33
N ILE A 11 23.82 -5.27 -3.06
CA ILE A 11 23.02 -6.17 -3.90
C ILE A 11 23.83 -6.68 -5.08
N LEU A 12 24.62 -5.80 -5.74
CA LEU A 12 25.47 -6.20 -6.87
C LEU A 12 26.56 -7.18 -6.43
N ASP A 13 27.19 -6.95 -5.27
CA ASP A 13 28.20 -7.84 -4.69
C ASP A 13 27.58 -9.19 -4.32
N LEU A 14 26.37 -9.20 -3.74
CA LEU A 14 25.61 -10.42 -3.44
C LEU A 14 25.27 -11.22 -4.71
N CYS A 15 25.10 -10.52 -5.83
CA CYS A 15 24.82 -11.14 -7.13
C CYS A 15 26.09 -11.46 -7.94
N GLU A 16 27.27 -11.40 -7.32
CA GLU A 16 28.57 -11.67 -7.96
C GLU A 16 28.82 -10.78 -9.19
N GLY A 17 28.38 -9.52 -9.14
CA GLY A 17 28.49 -8.58 -10.26
C GLY A 17 27.47 -8.79 -11.38
N SER A 18 26.56 -9.75 -11.26
CA SER A 18 25.50 -9.98 -12.25
C SER A 18 24.40 -8.91 -12.15
N ALA A 19 24.47 -7.92 -13.05
CA ALA A 19 23.48 -6.86 -13.18
C ALA A 19 22.05 -7.39 -13.37
N LEU A 20 21.89 -8.46 -14.15
CA LEU A 20 20.59 -9.08 -14.40
C LEU A 20 19.99 -9.67 -13.13
N ARG A 21 20.75 -10.48 -12.37
CA ARG A 21 20.27 -11.07 -11.11
C ARG A 21 19.95 -10.01 -10.07
N ALA A 22 20.78 -8.97 -9.99
CA ALA A 22 20.57 -7.84 -9.10
C ALA A 22 19.27 -7.08 -9.45
N PHE A 23 19.00 -6.87 -10.73
CA PHE A 23 17.76 -6.27 -11.21
C PHE A 23 16.54 -7.13 -10.93
N GLU A 24 16.60 -8.44 -11.22
CA GLU A 24 15.53 -9.39 -10.94
C GLU A 24 15.18 -9.45 -9.44
N MET A 25 16.19 -9.38 -8.57
CA MET A 25 15.99 -9.32 -7.12
C MET A 25 15.19 -8.07 -6.71
N VAL A 26 15.55 -6.89 -7.21
CA VAL A 26 14.82 -5.64 -6.92
C VAL A 26 13.41 -5.68 -7.52
N GLN A 27 13.26 -6.23 -8.72
CA GLN A 27 11.95 -6.44 -9.35
C GLN A 27 11.06 -7.37 -8.52
N GLY A 28 11.61 -8.43 -7.94
CA GLY A 28 10.91 -9.32 -7.01
C GLY A 28 10.39 -8.59 -5.77
N GLN A 29 11.20 -7.70 -5.18
CA GLN A 29 10.78 -6.88 -4.03
C GLN A 29 9.62 -5.94 -4.38
N LEU A 30 9.65 -5.34 -5.57
CA LEU A 30 8.55 -4.52 -6.07
C LEU A 30 7.28 -5.35 -6.29
N GLY A 31 7.42 -6.58 -6.79
CA GLY A 31 6.32 -7.55 -6.89
C GLY A 31 5.66 -7.81 -5.53
N VAL A 32 6.46 -7.99 -4.47
CA VAL A 32 5.94 -8.14 -3.10
C VAL A 32 5.16 -6.90 -2.64
N LEU A 33 5.64 -5.69 -2.96
CA LEU A 33 4.90 -4.45 -2.63
C LEU A 33 3.56 -4.38 -3.36
N VAL A 34 3.51 -4.76 -4.64
CA VAL A 34 2.26 -4.81 -5.42
C VAL A 34 1.29 -5.84 -4.83
N LEU A 35 1.77 -7.04 -4.51
CA LEU A 35 0.94 -8.10 -3.92
C LEU A 35 0.33 -7.66 -2.59
N ARG A 36 1.13 -7.10 -1.68
CA ARG A 36 0.65 -6.57 -0.39
C ARG A 36 -0.40 -5.48 -0.60
N THR A 37 -0.21 -4.64 -1.61
CA THR A 37 -1.18 -3.59 -1.95
C THR A 37 -2.50 -4.19 -2.47
N GLN A 38 -2.45 -5.22 -3.32
CA GLN A 38 -3.65 -5.91 -3.81
C GLN A 38 -4.46 -6.52 -2.66
N VAL A 39 -3.81 -7.21 -1.71
CA VAL A 39 -4.49 -7.77 -0.53
C VAL A 39 -5.20 -6.67 0.26
N MET A 40 -4.54 -5.53 0.47
CA MET A 40 -5.13 -4.39 1.18
C MET A 40 -6.33 -3.79 0.42
N LEU A 41 -6.27 -3.71 -0.90
CA LEU A 41 -7.39 -3.26 -1.74
C LEU A 41 -8.57 -4.23 -1.69
N SER A 42 -8.31 -5.54 -1.70
CA SER A 42 -9.35 -6.56 -1.53
C SER A 42 -10.05 -6.43 -0.18
N LEU A 43 -9.29 -6.26 0.91
CA LEU A 43 -9.87 -6.03 2.24
C LEU A 43 -10.69 -4.74 2.29
N SER A 44 -10.20 -3.66 1.67
CA SER A 44 -10.95 -2.39 1.57
C SER A 44 -12.27 -2.59 0.83
N GLY A 45 -12.27 -3.34 -0.27
CA GLY A 45 -13.47 -3.70 -1.02
C GLY A 45 -14.49 -4.47 -0.18
N ILE A 46 -14.04 -5.42 0.63
CA ILE A 46 -14.90 -6.18 1.55
C ILE A 46 -15.57 -5.26 2.57
N VAL A 47 -14.81 -4.33 3.17
CA VAL A 47 -15.38 -3.37 4.15
C VAL A 47 -16.46 -2.51 3.50
N ILE A 48 -16.20 -2.01 2.29
CA ILE A 48 -17.16 -1.18 1.55
C ILE A 48 -18.44 -1.96 1.20
N THR A 49 -18.31 -3.20 0.72
CA THR A 49 -19.48 -4.01 0.33
C THR A 49 -20.31 -4.45 1.55
N VAL A 50 -19.67 -4.90 2.62
CA VAL A 50 -20.36 -5.23 3.89
C VAL A 50 -21.11 -4.02 4.43
N THR A 51 -20.47 -2.85 4.44
CA THR A 51 -21.13 -1.60 4.83
C THR A 51 -22.33 -1.27 3.94
N GLY A 52 -22.19 -1.50 2.63
CA GLY A 52 -23.26 -1.30 1.65
C GLY A 52 -24.50 -2.17 1.91
N PHE A 53 -24.31 -3.45 2.22
CA PHE A 53 -25.42 -4.35 2.60
C PHE A 53 -26.07 -3.96 3.92
N SER A 54 -25.28 -3.52 4.90
CA SER A 54 -25.77 -3.08 6.21
C SER A 54 -26.27 -1.62 6.23
N GLY A 55 -26.24 -0.92 5.09
CA GLY A 55 -26.52 0.52 5.01
C GLY A 55 -27.89 0.95 5.55
N LYS A 56 -28.94 0.14 5.36
CA LYS A 56 -30.28 0.41 5.93
C LYS A 56 -30.32 0.32 7.46
N ALA A 57 -29.64 -0.67 8.04
CA ALA A 57 -29.55 -0.83 9.49
C ALA A 57 -28.76 0.33 10.11
N ILE A 58 -27.64 0.72 9.48
CA ILE A 58 -26.86 1.90 9.84
C ILE A 58 -27.69 3.19 9.71
N ALA A 59 -28.55 3.23 8.68
CA ALA A 59 -29.65 4.16 8.45
C ALA A 59 -30.53 4.47 9.67
N GLN A 60 -30.62 3.53 10.61
CA GLN A 60 -31.55 3.57 11.74
C GLN A 60 -30.84 3.72 13.10
N THR A 61 -29.50 3.72 13.14
CA THR A 61 -28.72 3.83 14.40
C THR A 61 -28.54 5.25 14.89
N SER A 62 -27.88 5.41 16.05
CA SER A 62 -27.53 6.69 16.64
C SER A 62 -26.64 7.55 15.72
N LEU A 63 -26.77 8.88 15.84
CA LEU A 63 -26.02 9.86 15.05
C LEU A 63 -24.49 9.66 15.19
N LEU A 64 -24.04 9.26 16.39
CA LEU A 64 -22.64 8.96 16.70
C LEU A 64 -22.13 7.75 15.92
N ALA A 65 -22.88 6.63 15.92
CA ALA A 65 -22.50 5.43 15.18
C ALA A 65 -22.43 5.70 13.68
N ARG A 66 -23.39 6.46 13.13
CA ARG A 66 -23.38 6.88 11.72
C ARG A 66 -22.15 7.72 11.38
N GLY A 67 -21.82 8.71 12.21
CA GLY A 67 -20.64 9.56 12.03
C GLY A 67 -19.35 8.76 11.98
N CYS A 68 -19.16 7.85 12.94
CA CYS A 68 -17.99 6.98 12.99
C CYS A 68 -17.90 6.06 11.74
N ILE A 69 -19.00 5.44 11.31
CA ILE A 69 -19.02 4.58 10.10
C ILE A 69 -18.63 5.38 8.86
N VAL A 70 -19.23 6.55 8.65
CA VAL A 70 -18.95 7.39 7.47
C VAL A 70 -17.49 7.83 7.48
N SER A 71 -16.97 8.29 8.62
CA SER A 71 -15.56 8.68 8.74
C SER A 71 -14.59 7.51 8.51
N GLY A 72 -14.91 6.32 9.06
CA GLY A 72 -14.10 5.12 8.90
C GLY A 72 -14.07 4.66 7.45
N LEU A 73 -15.24 4.61 6.80
CA LEU A 73 -15.37 4.24 5.39
C LEU A 73 -14.63 5.21 4.47
N PHE A 74 -14.76 6.52 4.71
CA PHE A 74 -14.05 7.52 3.92
C PHE A 74 -12.53 7.41 4.09
N THR A 75 -12.07 7.10 5.30
CA THR A 75 -10.65 6.88 5.59
C THR A 75 -10.12 5.62 4.90
N VAL A 76 -10.89 4.53 4.88
CA VAL A 76 -10.56 3.29 4.14
C VAL A 76 -10.51 3.54 2.63
N LEU A 77 -11.45 4.32 2.08
CA LEU A 77 -11.43 4.72 0.67
C LEU A 77 -10.19 5.57 0.34
N LEU A 78 -9.83 6.51 1.21
CA LEU A 78 -8.63 7.31 1.05
C LEU A 78 -7.36 6.44 1.09
N ALA A 79 -7.30 5.45 1.99
CA ALA A 79 -6.22 4.47 2.05
C ALA A 79 -6.08 3.70 0.73
N ALA A 80 -7.19 3.20 0.18
CA ALA A 80 -7.22 2.52 -1.10
C ALA A 80 -6.77 3.43 -2.25
N ALA A 81 -7.21 4.68 -2.27
CA ALA A 81 -6.79 5.67 -3.28
C ALA A 81 -5.28 5.94 -3.23
N VAL A 82 -4.70 6.14 -2.02
CA VAL A 82 -3.26 6.34 -1.82
C VAL A 82 -2.47 5.11 -2.28
N ALA A 83 -2.94 3.90 -1.95
CA ALA A 83 -2.34 2.64 -2.39
C ALA A 83 -2.32 2.50 -3.92
N VAL A 84 -3.44 2.79 -4.59
CA VAL A 84 -3.53 2.73 -6.06
C VAL A 84 -2.62 3.78 -6.70
N TRP A 85 -2.70 5.03 -6.23
CA TRP A 85 -1.93 6.13 -6.80
C TRP A 85 -0.42 5.98 -6.59
N GLY A 86 0.00 5.52 -5.41
CA GLY A 86 1.41 5.40 -5.05
C GLY A 86 2.06 4.13 -5.59
N VAL A 87 1.43 2.97 -5.37
CA VAL A 87 2.06 1.67 -5.64
C VAL A 87 1.69 1.12 -7.00
N LEU A 88 0.41 1.17 -7.40
CA LEU A 88 -0.04 0.59 -8.67
C LEU A 88 0.21 1.48 -9.90
N ARG A 89 0.62 2.74 -9.71
CA ARG A 89 0.98 3.60 -10.84
C ARG A 89 2.14 2.97 -11.63
N LEU A 90 1.80 2.55 -12.85
CA LEU A 90 2.67 1.91 -13.84
C LEU A 90 3.77 2.88 -14.29
N ARG A 91 4.88 2.88 -13.57
CA ARG A 91 6.18 3.32 -14.10
C ARG A 91 7.02 2.05 -14.24
N TRP A 92 7.33 1.70 -15.47
CA TRP A 92 8.09 0.49 -15.78
C TRP A 92 9.57 0.74 -15.52
N LEU A 93 10.20 -0.10 -14.69
CA LEU A 93 11.64 0.02 -14.43
C LEU A 93 12.48 -0.16 -15.70
N THR A 94 11.95 -0.85 -16.71
CA THR A 94 12.58 -1.00 -18.01
C THR A 94 12.76 0.33 -18.76
N GLN A 95 12.01 1.38 -18.41
CA GLN A 95 12.19 2.73 -18.95
C GLN A 95 13.32 3.50 -18.27
N GLU A 96 13.84 3.00 -17.15
CA GLU A 96 14.92 3.64 -16.37
C GLU A 96 16.24 2.87 -16.44
N ILE A 97 16.38 1.96 -17.42
CA ILE A 97 17.65 1.30 -17.71
C ILE A 97 18.63 2.35 -18.21
N GLN A 98 19.64 2.63 -17.40
CA GLN A 98 20.77 3.50 -17.75
C GLN A 98 22.00 2.65 -18.06
N GLY A 99 22.98 3.25 -18.76
CA GLY A 99 24.15 2.53 -19.29
C GLY A 99 25.03 1.86 -18.23
N GLN A 100 24.95 2.26 -16.95
CA GLN A 100 25.66 1.62 -15.85
C GLN A 100 24.71 0.79 -14.95
N PRO A 101 25.08 -0.47 -14.62
CA PRO A 101 24.28 -1.34 -13.74
C PRO A 101 24.00 -0.75 -12.35
N LEU A 102 24.98 -0.05 -11.79
CA LEU A 102 24.87 0.54 -10.45
C LEU A 102 23.81 1.65 -10.42
N GLU A 103 23.86 2.54 -11.42
CA GLU A 103 22.95 3.68 -11.54
C GLU A 103 21.50 3.23 -11.78
N THR A 104 21.33 2.18 -12.60
CA THR A 104 20.03 1.53 -12.80
C THR A 104 19.49 0.92 -11.50
N LEU A 105 20.35 0.27 -10.70
CA LEU A 105 19.95 -0.26 -9.39
C LEU A 105 19.58 0.85 -8.39
N GLU A 106 20.35 1.93 -8.34
CA GLU A 106 20.06 3.07 -7.46
C GLU A 106 18.70 3.69 -7.78
N LEU A 107 18.41 3.92 -9.06
CA LEU A 107 17.09 4.39 -9.50
C LEU A 107 15.97 3.41 -9.12
N ALA A 108 16.19 2.12 -9.37
CA ALA A 108 15.24 1.06 -9.02
C ALA A 108 14.92 1.04 -7.51
N LEU A 109 15.96 1.17 -6.67
CA LEU A 109 15.83 1.24 -5.22
C LEU A 109 15.11 2.51 -4.75
N SER A 110 15.38 3.65 -5.40
CA SER A 110 14.68 4.91 -5.11
C SER A 110 13.18 4.81 -5.39
N VAL A 111 12.80 4.15 -6.50
CA VAL A 111 11.41 3.89 -6.88
C VAL A 111 10.76 2.94 -5.87
N ARG A 112 11.44 1.85 -5.50
CA ARG A 112 10.99 0.92 -4.46
C ARG A 112 10.75 1.65 -3.14
N ASN A 113 11.67 2.49 -2.70
CA ASN A 113 11.58 3.21 -1.44
C ASN A 113 10.40 4.19 -1.42
N LYS A 114 10.18 4.92 -2.53
CA LYS A 114 8.99 5.79 -2.70
C LYS A 114 7.70 4.97 -2.60
N LYS A 115 7.59 3.85 -3.33
CA LYS A 115 6.41 2.96 -3.29
C LYS A 115 6.18 2.36 -1.89
N SER A 116 7.26 1.97 -1.21
CA SER A 116 7.21 1.47 0.18
C SER A 116 6.61 2.51 1.12
N ARG A 117 7.03 3.77 1.03
CA ARG A 117 6.45 4.87 1.83
C ARG A 117 4.96 5.07 1.57
N TYR A 118 4.53 5.03 0.31
CA TYR A 118 3.10 5.10 -0.03
C TYR A 118 2.32 3.91 0.56
N LEU A 119 2.87 2.69 0.49
CA LEU A 119 2.25 1.52 1.09
C LEU A 119 2.14 1.66 2.61
N SER A 120 3.19 2.12 3.30
CA SER A 120 3.14 2.37 4.74
C SER A 120 2.11 3.42 5.13
N ALA A 121 2.03 4.52 4.39
CA ALA A 121 1.02 5.56 4.62
C ALA A 121 -0.39 5.03 4.38
N ALA A 122 -0.60 4.27 3.30
CA ALA A 122 -1.88 3.66 2.98
C ALA A 122 -2.30 2.63 4.05
N LEU A 123 -1.35 1.83 4.55
CA LEU A 123 -1.60 0.88 5.64
C LEU A 123 -2.00 1.59 6.94
N ALA A 124 -1.32 2.68 7.31
CA ALA A 124 -1.66 3.46 8.50
C ALA A 124 -3.07 4.06 8.41
N LEU A 125 -3.43 4.62 7.25
CA LEU A 125 -4.79 5.10 6.98
C LEU A 125 -5.80 3.96 7.04
N PHE A 126 -5.50 2.81 6.44
CA PHE A 126 -6.39 1.65 6.43
C PHE A 126 -6.66 1.17 7.85
N VAL A 127 -5.63 0.96 8.68
CA VAL A 127 -5.78 0.51 10.07
C VAL A 127 -6.59 1.52 10.89
N SER A 128 -6.34 2.82 10.71
CA SER A 128 -7.08 3.87 11.41
C SER A 128 -8.56 3.89 11.02
N GLY A 129 -8.85 3.85 9.72
CA GLY A 129 -10.21 3.84 9.19
C GLY A 129 -10.98 2.56 9.53
N PHE A 130 -10.32 1.41 9.43
CA PHE A 130 -10.89 0.12 9.80
C PHE A 130 -11.15 0.04 11.31
N GLY A 131 -10.25 0.57 12.14
CA GLY A 131 -10.46 0.65 13.59
C GLY A 131 -11.70 1.47 13.95
N LEU A 132 -11.86 2.66 13.34
CA LEU A 132 -13.06 3.49 13.50
C LEU A 132 -14.33 2.76 13.07
N TYR A 133 -14.27 2.06 11.93
CA TYR A 133 -15.37 1.25 11.43
C TYR A 133 -15.75 0.14 12.43
N CYS A 134 -14.78 -0.61 12.96
CA CYS A 134 -15.02 -1.67 13.93
C CYS A 134 -15.67 -1.14 15.23
N VAL A 135 -15.18 -0.02 15.76
CA VAL A 135 -15.79 0.61 16.95
C VAL A 135 -17.25 0.99 16.66
N ALA A 136 -17.52 1.54 15.49
CA ALA A 136 -18.87 1.96 15.14
C ALA A 136 -19.83 0.77 14.95
N VAL A 137 -19.35 -0.35 14.37
CA VAL A 137 -20.10 -1.59 14.29
C VAL A 137 -20.35 -2.17 15.69
N ALA A 138 -19.37 -2.11 16.60
CA ALA A 138 -19.56 -2.54 17.98
C ALA A 138 -20.63 -1.69 18.70
N LEU A 139 -20.61 -0.38 18.52
CA LEU A 139 -21.64 0.53 19.05
C LEU A 139 -23.03 0.21 18.48
N LEU A 140 -23.11 -0.15 17.19
CA LEU A 140 -24.35 -0.58 16.54
C LEU A 140 -24.90 -1.90 17.10
N LEU A 141 -24.03 -2.81 17.54
CA LEU A 141 -24.47 -4.10 18.10
C LEU A 141 -24.84 -4.02 19.58
N ILE A 142 -24.28 -3.06 20.32
CA ILE A 142 -24.51 -2.90 21.76
C ILE A 142 -25.69 -1.98 22.06
N GLY A 143 -25.94 -0.97 21.22
CA GLY A 143 -27.01 0.03 21.39
C GLY A 143 -28.18 -0.17 20.43
#